data_AF-K1ZM43-F1
#
_entry.id   AF-K1ZM43-F1
#
_cell.length_a   1.000
_cell.length_b   1.000
_cell.length_c   1.000
_cell.angle_alpha   90.00
_cell.angle_beta   90.00
_cell.angle_gamma   90.00
#
_symmetry.space_group_name_H-M   'P 1'
#
loop_
_entity.id
_entity.type
_entity.pdbx_description
1 polymer ?
#
loop_
_entity_poly.entity_id
_entity_poly.type
_entity_poly.pdbx_seq_one_letter_code
_entity_poly.pdbx_strand_id
1 'polypeptide(L)'
;MIVIGPGSLFSSIIPNLLVREIRDAVRASTAPKVYICNVMTQPNETLGFRNASDHLKALIQHAGPNIVDYMLLNRRRPSEDLVRKYLEEGAEFVQPDVTAVERLGVRALLEDLITEEEVVRHDSHALGCTIFRILEGARHLTRVPSRKETEQAQAAA
;
A
#
# COMPACT_ATOMS: atom_id res chain seq x y z
N MET A 1 -2.24 13.38 -0.45
CA MET A 1 -2.09 11.90 -0.46
C MET A 1 -2.25 11.41 0.95
N ILE A 2 -2.76 10.20 1.13
CA ILE A 2 -2.88 9.50 2.42
C ILE A 2 -2.05 8.22 2.31
N VAL A 3 -1.12 8.02 3.23
CA VAL A 3 -0.29 6.82 3.30
C VAL A 3 -0.71 6.00 4.51
N ILE A 4 -0.96 4.71 4.29
CA ILE A 4 -1.39 3.76 5.29
C ILE A 4 -0.25 2.75 5.44
N GLY A 5 0.34 2.69 6.64
CA GLY A 5 1.51 1.84 6.89
C GLY A 5 2.84 2.40 6.35
N PRO A 6 3.90 1.58 6.32
CA PRO A 6 3.92 0.20 6.80
C PRO A 6 3.69 0.15 8.32
N GLY A 7 3.32 -1.02 8.84
CA GLY A 7 3.07 -1.18 10.26
C GLY A 7 2.16 -2.35 10.57
N SER A 8 2.03 -2.65 11.85
CA SER A 8 1.26 -3.81 12.28
C SER A 8 -0.21 -3.67 11.98
N LEU A 9 -0.77 -4.66 11.29
CA LEU A 9 -2.07 -4.52 10.65
C LEU A 9 -3.17 -4.31 11.69
N PHE A 10 -3.20 -5.14 12.73
CA PHE A 10 -4.28 -5.13 13.73
C PHE A 10 -3.98 -4.23 14.93
N SER A 11 -2.71 -3.95 15.22
CA SER A 11 -2.31 -3.12 16.36
C SER A 11 -1.91 -1.69 16.02
N SER A 12 -1.60 -1.37 14.76
CA SER A 12 -1.18 -0.03 14.33
C SER A 12 -2.04 0.58 13.22
N ILE A 13 -2.46 -0.21 12.23
CA ILE A 13 -3.18 0.33 11.06
C ILE A 13 -4.70 0.34 11.28
N ILE A 14 -5.30 -0.84 11.47
CA ILE A 14 -6.75 -0.99 11.62
C ILE A 14 -7.31 -0.15 12.79
N PRO A 15 -6.67 -0.04 13.97
CA PRO A 15 -7.23 0.75 15.07
C PRO A 15 -7.53 2.21 14.70
N ASN A 16 -6.69 2.84 13.88
CA ASN A 16 -6.92 4.20 13.39
C ASN A 16 -8.15 4.30 12.48
N LEU A 17 -8.46 3.24 11.72
CA LEU A 17 -9.59 3.19 10.79
C LEU A 17 -10.89 2.66 11.44
N LEU A 18 -10.83 2.18 12.68
CA LEU A 18 -12.03 1.88 13.46
C LEU A 18 -12.68 3.14 14.03
N VAL A 19 -11.92 4.23 14.14
CA VAL A 19 -12.46 5.56 14.44
C VAL A 19 -13.26 6.04 13.24
N ARG A 20 -14.58 6.15 13.41
CA ARG A 20 -15.54 6.42 12.34
C ARG A 20 -15.19 7.69 11.56
N GLU A 21 -14.85 8.75 12.26
CA GLU A 21 -14.55 10.07 11.70
C GLU A 21 -13.29 10.02 10.82
N ILE A 22 -12.26 9.28 11.25
CA ILE A 22 -11.03 9.09 10.47
C ILE A 22 -11.34 8.29 9.22
N ARG A 23 -12.01 7.15 9.37
CA ARG A 23 -12.39 6.28 8.25
C ARG A 23 -13.23 7.03 7.21
N ASP A 24 -14.24 7.76 7.65
CA ASP A 24 -15.16 8.45 6.76
C ASP A 24 -14.45 9.61 6.03
N ALA A 25 -13.54 10.32 6.72
CA ALA A 25 -12.69 11.33 6.10
C ALA A 25 -11.73 10.74 5.06
N VAL A 26 -11.10 9.60 5.36
CA VAL A 26 -10.23 8.88 4.40
C VAL A 26 -11.03 8.46 3.17
N ARG A 27 -12.23 7.90 3.34
CA ARG A 27 -13.09 7.46 2.22
C ARG A 27 -13.56 8.62 1.35
N ALA A 28 -13.98 9.72 1.96
CA ALA A 28 -14.46 10.92 1.26
C ALA A 28 -13.34 11.69 0.55
N SER A 29 -12.09 11.54 0.99
CA SER A 29 -10.94 12.22 0.38
C SER A 29 -10.73 11.82 -1.07
N THR A 30 -10.46 12.80 -1.92
CA THR A 30 -10.02 12.61 -3.32
C THR A 30 -8.50 12.44 -3.42
N ALA A 31 -7.77 12.57 -2.32
CA ALA A 31 -6.34 12.34 -2.30
C ALA A 31 -6.04 10.85 -2.56
N PRO A 32 -4.97 10.52 -3.31
CA PRO A 32 -4.54 9.12 -3.49
C PRO A 32 -4.29 8.45 -2.14
N LYS A 33 -4.83 7.24 -1.95
CA LYS A 33 -4.67 6.42 -0.75
C LYS A 33 -3.76 5.24 -1.05
N VAL A 34 -2.59 5.21 -0.40
CA VAL A 34 -1.54 4.21 -0.65
C VAL A 34 -1.37 3.34 0.58
N TYR A 35 -1.57 2.04 0.46
CA TYR A 35 -1.28 1.08 1.52
C TYR A 35 0.06 0.39 1.27
N ILE A 36 0.95 0.43 2.26
CA ILE A 36 2.27 -0.20 2.20
C ILE A 36 2.16 -1.55 2.91
N CYS A 37 2.22 -2.63 2.14
CA CYS A 37 2.11 -3.98 2.67
C CYS A 37 3.33 -4.35 3.50
N ASN A 38 3.10 -5.09 4.58
CA ASN A 38 4.17 -5.74 5.33
C ASN A 38 4.86 -6.80 4.47
N VAL A 39 6.16 -6.97 4.72
CA VAL A 39 7.02 -7.91 3.97
C VAL A 39 6.98 -9.30 4.58
N MET A 40 6.87 -9.37 5.91
CA MET A 40 6.74 -10.59 6.68
C MET A 40 5.38 -10.59 7.38
N THR A 41 4.82 -11.78 7.60
CA THR A 41 3.70 -11.95 8.51
C THR A 41 4.16 -11.66 9.94
N GLN A 42 3.22 -11.32 10.81
CA GLN A 42 3.49 -11.05 12.21
C GLN A 42 2.85 -12.12 13.09
N PRO A 43 3.64 -12.79 13.94
CA PRO A 43 3.13 -13.78 14.88
C PRO A 43 2.01 -13.17 15.74
N ASN A 44 0.95 -13.95 15.95
CA ASN A 44 -0.24 -13.54 16.72
C ASN A 44 -1.07 -12.37 16.13
N GLU A 45 -0.65 -11.74 15.04
CA GLU A 45 -1.45 -10.71 14.35
C GLU A 45 -2.00 -11.22 13.02
N THR A 46 -1.15 -11.69 12.11
CA THR A 46 -1.54 -12.10 10.76
C THR A 46 -1.43 -13.62 10.60
N LEU A 47 -1.83 -14.36 11.63
CA LEU A 47 -1.75 -15.83 11.64
C LEU A 47 -2.60 -16.42 10.51
N GLY A 48 -2.01 -17.32 9.72
CA GLY A 48 -2.66 -17.95 8.58
C GLY A 48 -2.68 -17.09 7.31
N PHE A 49 -2.16 -15.85 7.35
CA PHE A 49 -1.99 -15.07 6.13
C PHE A 49 -0.77 -15.60 5.37
N ARG A 50 -0.87 -15.64 4.04
CA ARG A 50 0.26 -16.05 3.18
C ARG A 50 0.56 -15.01 2.11
N ASN A 51 -0.45 -14.24 1.71
CA ASN A 51 -0.34 -13.33 0.59
C ASN A 51 -0.65 -11.89 0.99
N ALA A 52 -0.23 -10.97 0.13
CA ALA A 52 -0.54 -9.55 0.26
C ALA A 52 -2.06 -9.29 0.22
N SER A 53 -2.80 -10.02 -0.64
CA SER A 53 -4.26 -9.89 -0.72
C SER A 53 -4.98 -10.24 0.58
N ASP A 54 -4.42 -11.08 1.45
CA ASP A 54 -5.01 -11.41 2.75
C ASP A 54 -5.01 -10.18 3.68
N HIS A 55 -3.91 -9.41 3.65
CA HIS A 55 -3.80 -8.16 4.38
C HIS A 55 -4.81 -7.11 3.87
N LEU A 56 -4.94 -7.00 2.55
CA LEU A 56 -5.89 -6.07 1.95
C LEU A 56 -7.34 -6.43 2.26
N LYS A 57 -7.70 -7.72 2.19
CA LYS A 57 -9.05 -8.20 2.57
C LYS A 57 -9.36 -7.86 4.01
N ALA A 58 -8.42 -8.12 4.93
CA ALA A 58 -8.61 -7.79 6.34
C ALA A 58 -8.79 -6.28 6.55
N LEU A 59 -7.99 -5.44 5.89
CA LEU A 59 -8.14 -3.99 5.96
C LEU A 59 -9.53 -3.52 5.47
N ILE A 60 -9.97 -4.01 4.30
CA ILE A 60 -11.29 -3.71 3.73
C ILE A 60 -12.43 -4.23 4.61
N GLN A 61 -12.27 -5.41 5.21
CA GLN A 61 -13.27 -5.99 6.10
C GLN A 61 -13.55 -5.09 7.32
N HIS A 62 -12.50 -4.45 7.88
CA HIS A 62 -12.63 -3.63 9.07
C HIS A 62 -12.94 -2.16 8.77
N ALA A 63 -12.36 -1.61 7.69
CA ALA A 63 -12.48 -0.19 7.33
C ALA A 63 -13.51 0.09 6.21
N GLY A 64 -14.07 -0.96 5.60
CA GLY A 64 -14.96 -0.86 4.44
C GLY A 64 -14.21 -0.63 3.13
N PRO A 65 -14.93 -0.52 2.00
CA PRO A 65 -14.32 -0.27 0.69
C PRO A 65 -13.87 1.20 0.54
N ASN A 66 -13.10 1.47 -0.52
CA ASN A 66 -12.60 2.81 -0.92
C ASN A 66 -11.63 3.48 0.07
N ILE A 67 -10.91 2.67 0.85
CA ILE A 67 -9.86 3.13 1.77
C ILE A 67 -8.44 2.99 1.19
N VAL A 68 -8.27 2.25 0.09
CA VAL A 68 -6.99 2.05 -0.62
C VAL A 68 -7.25 2.21 -2.12
N ASP A 69 -6.42 2.99 -2.80
CA ASP A 69 -6.39 3.08 -4.27
C ASP A 69 -5.18 2.31 -4.84
N TYR A 70 -4.05 2.37 -4.12
CA TYR A 70 -2.78 1.73 -4.48
C TYR A 70 -2.26 0.88 -3.33
N MET A 71 -1.67 -0.27 -3.64
CA MET A 71 -0.97 -1.11 -2.67
C MET A 71 0.46 -1.35 -3.10
N LEU A 72 1.42 -0.98 -2.25
CA LEU A 72 2.84 -1.24 -2.47
C LEU A 72 3.19 -2.63 -1.95
N LEU A 73 3.76 -3.45 -2.82
CA LEU A 73 4.18 -4.82 -2.56
C LEU A 73 5.69 -4.92 -2.76
N ASN A 74 6.35 -5.62 -1.83
CA ASN A 74 7.76 -5.93 -2.00
C ASN A 74 7.93 -7.19 -2.85
N ARG A 75 8.80 -7.12 -3.87
CA ARG A 75 9.14 -8.23 -4.77
C ARG A 75 10.34 -9.04 -4.29
N ARG A 76 11.25 -8.41 -3.55
CA ARG A 76 12.52 -9.01 -3.17
C ARG A 76 12.31 -9.96 -1.99
N ARG A 77 12.43 -11.25 -2.21
CA ARG A 77 12.43 -12.22 -1.11
C ARG A 77 13.71 -12.03 -0.28
N PRO A 78 13.59 -11.93 1.06
CA PRO A 78 14.78 -11.87 1.92
C PRO A 78 15.69 -13.09 1.75
N SER A 79 16.95 -12.95 2.17
CA SER A 79 17.91 -14.06 2.25
C SER A 79 17.35 -15.25 3.05
N GLU A 80 17.75 -16.47 2.66
CA GLU A 80 17.25 -17.70 3.29
C GLU A 80 17.54 -17.76 4.79
N ASP A 81 18.67 -17.19 5.23
CA ASP A 81 19.03 -17.14 6.65
C ASP A 81 18.06 -16.27 7.44
N LEU A 82 17.70 -15.08 6.92
CA LEU A 82 16.68 -14.24 7.53
C LEU A 82 15.31 -14.90 7.47
N VAL A 83 14.91 -15.48 6.33
CA VAL A 83 13.63 -16.20 6.24
C VAL A 83 13.53 -17.31 7.27
N ARG A 84 14.61 -18.08 7.48
CA ARG A 84 14.64 -19.14 8.49
C ARG A 84 14.51 -18.59 9.90
N LYS A 85 15.25 -17.51 10.23
CA LYS A 85 15.13 -16.82 11.52
C LYS A 85 13.70 -16.34 11.78
N TYR A 86 13.07 -15.70 10.81
CA TYR A 86 11.66 -15.29 10.94
C TYR A 86 10.73 -16.48 11.09
N LEU A 87 10.97 -17.59 10.39
CA LEU A 87 10.14 -18.79 10.49
C LEU A 87 10.21 -19.41 11.90
N GLU A 88 11.39 -19.41 12.53
CA GLU A 88 11.56 -19.83 13.94
C GLU A 88 10.77 -18.94 14.90
N GLU A 89 10.59 -17.67 14.56
CA GLU A 89 9.75 -16.71 15.30
C GLU A 89 8.25 -16.81 14.93
N GLY A 90 7.88 -17.68 13.98
CA GLY A 90 6.49 -17.85 13.51
C GLY A 90 6.05 -16.83 12.45
N ALA A 91 7.00 -16.18 11.78
CA ALA A 91 6.79 -15.22 10.71
C ALA A 91 7.23 -15.80 9.35
N GLU A 92 6.47 -15.52 8.31
CA GLU A 92 6.68 -16.01 6.95
C GLU A 92 6.75 -14.84 5.97
N PHE A 93 7.47 -15.02 4.86
CA PHE A 93 7.51 -14.02 3.80
C PHE A 93 6.14 -13.90 3.12
N VAL A 94 5.61 -12.68 3.05
CA VAL A 94 4.32 -12.38 2.43
C VAL A 94 4.47 -12.43 0.92
N GLN A 95 3.72 -13.33 0.27
CA GLN A 95 3.75 -13.48 -1.18
C GLN A 95 3.07 -12.28 -1.87
N PRO A 96 3.74 -11.60 -2.81
CA PRO A 96 3.17 -10.46 -3.51
C PRO A 96 2.25 -10.92 -4.65
N ASP A 97 1.01 -11.28 -4.33
CA ASP A 97 -0.01 -11.77 -5.27
C ASP A 97 -0.75 -10.65 -6.01
N VAL A 98 -0.02 -9.96 -6.89
CA VAL A 98 -0.49 -8.81 -7.69
C VAL A 98 -1.89 -9.00 -8.27
N THR A 99 -2.15 -10.11 -8.97
CA THR A 99 -3.45 -10.36 -9.62
C THR A 99 -4.60 -10.45 -8.62
N ALA A 100 -4.38 -11.01 -7.43
CA ALA A 100 -5.42 -11.12 -6.42
C ALA A 100 -5.72 -9.76 -5.77
N VAL A 101 -4.69 -8.92 -5.58
CA VAL A 101 -4.85 -7.53 -5.14
C VAL A 101 -5.64 -6.71 -6.16
N GLU A 102 -5.31 -6.83 -7.44
CA GLU A 102 -6.02 -6.12 -8.52
C GLU A 102 -7.48 -6.55 -8.66
N ARG A 103 -7.79 -7.83 -8.43
CA ARG A 103 -9.18 -8.33 -8.38
C ARG A 103 -10.01 -7.72 -7.24
N LEU A 104 -9.37 -7.17 -6.22
CA LEU A 104 -10.03 -6.42 -5.13
C LEU A 104 -10.24 -4.94 -5.49
N GLY A 105 -9.90 -4.52 -6.72
CA GLY A 105 -10.10 -3.15 -7.20
C GLY A 105 -8.98 -2.17 -6.83
N VAL A 106 -7.84 -2.68 -6.35
CA VAL A 106 -6.69 -1.87 -5.92
C VAL A 106 -5.53 -2.03 -6.90
N ARG A 107 -4.86 -0.93 -7.27
CA ARG A 107 -3.68 -0.97 -8.13
C ARG A 107 -2.48 -1.48 -7.36
N ALA A 108 -1.94 -2.63 -7.72
CA ALA A 108 -0.76 -3.19 -7.09
C ALA A 108 0.53 -2.64 -7.75
N LEU A 109 1.49 -2.21 -6.94
CA LEU A 109 2.80 -1.76 -7.39
C LEU A 109 3.86 -2.65 -6.75
N LEU A 110 4.52 -3.43 -7.58
CA LEU A 110 5.50 -4.44 -7.19
C LEU A 110 6.92 -3.89 -7.38
N GLU A 111 7.62 -3.63 -6.28
CA GLU A 111 8.92 -2.96 -6.27
C GLU A 111 9.92 -3.65 -5.33
N ASP A 112 11.20 -3.34 -5.46
CA ASP A 112 12.18 -3.70 -4.43
C ASP A 112 12.14 -2.64 -3.32
N LEU A 113 11.57 -3.00 -2.17
CA LEU A 113 11.21 -2.06 -1.12
C LEU A 113 11.88 -2.36 0.21
N ILE A 114 12.88 -3.23 0.24
CA ILE A 114 13.50 -3.66 1.50
C ILE A 114 14.99 -3.41 1.51
N THR A 115 15.54 -3.26 2.71
CA THR A 115 16.96 -3.48 3.02
C THR A 115 17.07 -4.68 3.96
N GLU A 116 18.20 -5.38 3.87
CA GLU A 116 18.55 -6.49 4.76
C GLU A 116 19.78 -6.09 5.55
N GLU A 117 19.60 -5.85 6.84
CA GLU A 117 20.67 -5.73 7.83
C GLU A 117 20.56 -6.95 8.77
N GLU A 118 20.39 -6.73 10.07
CA GLU A 118 20.10 -7.82 11.04
C GLU A 118 18.64 -8.32 10.97
N VAL A 119 17.78 -7.54 10.33
CA VAL A 119 16.34 -7.75 10.16
C VAL A 119 15.90 -7.23 8.79
N VAL A 120 14.75 -7.71 8.31
CA VAL A 120 14.11 -7.19 7.10
C VAL A 120 13.37 -5.90 7.46
N ARG A 121 13.75 -4.80 6.81
CA ARG A 121 13.08 -3.50 6.96
C ARG A 121 12.74 -2.94 5.60
N HIS A 122 11.75 -2.06 5.55
CA HIS A 122 11.53 -1.29 4.34
C HIS A 122 12.68 -0.31 4.10
N ASP A 123 13.13 -0.24 2.85
CA ASP A 123 14.02 0.82 2.39
C ASP A 123 13.23 2.13 2.31
N SER A 124 13.56 3.08 3.19
CA SER A 124 12.87 4.37 3.27
C SER A 124 13.04 5.22 2.01
N HIS A 125 14.19 5.12 1.34
CA HIS A 125 14.44 5.85 0.11
C HIS A 125 13.64 5.25 -1.05
N ALA A 126 13.65 3.93 -1.21
CA ALA A 126 12.87 3.25 -2.25
C ALA A 126 11.36 3.45 -2.07
N LEU A 127 10.85 3.38 -0.83
CA LEU A 127 9.47 3.73 -0.51
C LEU A 127 9.16 5.18 -0.88
N GLY A 128 10.00 6.12 -0.44
CA GLY A 128 9.86 7.54 -0.75
C GLY A 128 9.76 7.80 -2.25
N CYS A 129 10.72 7.29 -3.04
CA CYS A 129 10.71 7.41 -4.50
C CYS A 129 9.43 6.84 -5.12
N THR A 130 8.95 5.69 -4.64
CA THR A 130 7.73 5.06 -5.16
C THR A 130 6.49 5.87 -4.84
N ILE A 131 6.36 6.37 -3.61
CA ILE A 131 5.27 7.24 -3.17
C ILE A 131 5.25 8.55 -3.97
N PHE A 132 6.42 9.17 -4.20
CA PHE A 132 6.52 10.37 -5.02
C PHE A 132 6.11 10.12 -6.47
N ARG A 133 6.48 8.96 -7.07
CA ARG A 133 6.01 8.59 -8.43
C ARG A 133 4.49 8.49 -8.50
N ILE A 134 3.84 7.89 -7.50
CA ILE A 134 2.37 7.83 -7.43
C ILE A 134 1.78 9.23 -7.35
N LEU A 135 2.35 10.09 -6.49
CA LEU A 135 1.86 11.45 -6.29
C LEU A 135 1.91 12.25 -7.60
N GLU A 136 3.04 12.20 -8.30
CA GLU A 136 3.22 12.88 -9.58
C GLU A 136 2.29 12.30 -10.66
N GLY A 137 2.17 10.97 -10.76
CA GLY A 137 1.25 10.33 -11.70
C GLY A 137 -0.23 10.70 -11.44
N ALA A 138 -0.64 10.76 -10.18
CA ALA A 138 -1.99 11.17 -9.81
C ALA A 138 -2.28 12.63 -10.16
N ARG A 139 -1.30 13.54 -9.98
CA ARG A 139 -1.43 14.96 -10.35
C ARG A 139 -1.68 15.17 -11.84
N HIS A 140 -1.07 14.33 -12.68
CA HIS A 140 -1.24 14.40 -14.13
C HIS A 140 -2.64 13.97 -14.59
N LEU A 141 -3.33 13.09 -13.85
CA LEU A 141 -4.71 12.68 -14.13
C LEU A 141 -5.76 13.70 -13.67
N THR A 142 -5.45 14.54 -12.69
CA THR A 142 -6.35 15.57 -12.13
C THR A 142 -6.17 16.95 -12.73
N ARG A 143 -5.31 17.10 -13.75
CA ARG A 143 -5.02 18.41 -14.33
C ARG A 143 -6.25 18.92 -15.10
N VAL A 144 -7.03 19.80 -14.47
CA VAL A 144 -8.01 20.64 -15.16
C VAL A 144 -7.24 21.47 -16.20
N PRO A 145 -7.69 21.56 -17.46
CA PRO A 145 -6.98 22.31 -18.48
C PRO A 145 -6.76 23.75 -18.01
N SER A 146 -5.58 24.30 -18.26
CA SER A 146 -5.36 25.71 -17.98
C SER A 146 -6.27 26.56 -18.86
N ARG A 147 -6.63 27.75 -18.38
CA ARG A 147 -7.49 28.69 -19.12
C ARG A 147 -6.97 28.96 -20.54
N LYS A 148 -5.64 28.99 -20.71
CA LYS A 148 -4.97 29.12 -22.02
C LYS A 148 -5.22 27.92 -22.95
N GLU A 149 -5.22 26.70 -22.42
CA GLU A 149 -5.48 25.48 -23.20
C GLU A 149 -6.97 25.36 -23.56
N THR A 150 -7.86 25.90 -22.71
CA THR A 150 -9.31 25.94 -23.00
C THR A 150 -9.63 26.99 -24.07
N GLU A 151 -8.99 28.15 -24.01
CA GLU A 151 -9.11 29.22 -25.00
C GLU A 151 -8.52 28.81 -26.37
N GLN A 152 -7.40 28.08 -26.39
CA GLN A 152 -6.83 27.54 -27.63
C GLN A 152 -7.67 26.43 -28.26
N ALA A 153 -8.33 25.58 -27.46
CA ALA A 153 -9.23 24.55 -27.96
C ALA A 153 -10.54 25.15 -28.54
N GLN A 154 -11.02 26.27 -27.97
CA GLN A 154 -12.19 27.00 -28.49
C GLN A 154 -11.90 27.84 -29.73
N ALA A 155 -10.65 28.31 -29.89
CA ALA A 155 -10.24 29.05 -31.10
C ALA A 155 -9.90 28.14 -32.29
N ALA A 156 -9.77 26.82 -32.06
CA ALA A 156 -9.49 25.81 -33.07
C ALA A 156 -10.73 25.05 -33.57
N ALA A 157 -11.94 25.44 -33.11
CA ALA A 157 -13.24 24.92 -33.52
C ALA A 157 -14.06 26.01 -34.23
#